data_AF-A0A4P6XFJ1-F1
#
_entry.id   AF-A0A4P6XFJ1-F1
#
_cell.length_a   1.000
_cell.length_b   1.000
_cell.length_c   1.000
_cell.angle_alpha   90.00
_cell.angle_beta   90.00
_cell.angle_gamma   90.00
#
_symmetry.space_group_name_H-M   'P 1'
#
loop_
_entity.id
_entity.type
_entity.pdbx_description
1 polymer ?
#
loop_
_entity_poly.entity_id
_entity_poly.type
_entity_poly.pdbx_seq_one_letter_code
_entity_poly.pdbx_strand_id
1 'polypeptide(L)'
;MFGFVSRQAYSCRRNFCFTPGCRPCSAAAIAKLFTLRGITLKVDQGQRNSTQLPQPMSAKQEAPTQLIDDATKGLQQLNIKEKKPKQRKAQSDEEFLEQKRQFLDAGPQINTDTWLFDEDRLHSLDSTKKLDRVHILHACEKAYFLRDYEKCLELIKVAGGLFHIELDNETVNDDLKIDFQNARRKTRKSTKVERHVVDLLHVKEACLKKMSDA
;
A
#
# COMPACT_ATOMS: atom_id res chain seq x y z
N MET A 1 24.90 50.93 5.00
CA MET A 1 25.30 49.80 4.15
C MET A 1 24.99 48.51 4.89
N PHE A 2 23.93 47.79 4.52
CA PHE A 2 23.83 46.32 4.57
C PHE A 2 22.60 45.96 3.72
N GLY A 3 22.86 45.25 2.62
CA GLY A 3 21.93 45.07 1.51
C GLY A 3 20.90 43.98 1.78
N PHE A 4 19.65 44.29 1.45
CA PHE A 4 18.56 43.34 1.29
C PHE A 4 18.75 42.58 -0.03
N VAL A 5 18.90 41.26 0.01
CA VAL A 5 18.83 40.40 -1.18
C VAL A 5 17.54 39.59 -1.10
N SER A 6 16.53 40.07 -1.81
CA SER A 6 15.27 39.37 -2.06
C SER A 6 15.52 38.09 -2.86
N ARG A 7 15.12 36.94 -2.32
CA ARG A 7 14.99 35.69 -3.09
C ARG A 7 13.52 35.47 -3.44
N GLN A 8 13.18 35.75 -4.70
CA GLN A 8 11.94 35.30 -5.33
C GLN A 8 12.01 33.79 -5.54
N ALA A 9 11.08 33.05 -4.94
CA ALA A 9 10.85 31.64 -5.24
C ALA A 9 9.83 31.53 -6.38
N TYR A 10 10.25 30.91 -7.48
CA TYR A 10 9.39 30.61 -8.63
C TYR A 10 8.42 29.48 -8.27
N SER A 11 7.13 29.79 -8.31
CA SER A 11 6.03 28.81 -8.23
C SER A 11 5.92 28.07 -9.57
N CYS A 12 6.31 26.80 -9.59
CA CYS A 12 6.08 25.93 -10.73
C CYS A 12 4.64 25.39 -10.65
N ARG A 13 3.69 26.11 -11.28
CA ARG A 13 2.31 25.66 -11.46
C ARG A 13 2.29 24.44 -12.38
N ARG A 14 1.90 23.27 -11.86
CA ARG A 14 1.44 22.14 -12.68
C ARG A 14 0.03 22.45 -13.19
N ASN A 15 -0.05 23.12 -14.33
CA ASN A 15 -1.24 23.11 -15.17
C ASN A 15 -1.32 21.74 -15.87
N PHE A 16 -2.17 20.85 -15.36
CA PHE A 16 -2.61 19.70 -16.12
C PHE A 16 -3.70 20.18 -17.09
N CYS A 17 -3.32 20.33 -18.35
CA CYS A 17 -4.25 20.64 -19.43
C CYS A 17 -5.20 19.45 -19.62
N PHE A 18 -6.48 19.68 -19.33
CA PHE A 18 -7.59 18.89 -19.86
C PHE A 18 -7.80 19.33 -21.31
N THR A 19 -7.31 18.58 -22.29
CA THR A 19 -7.68 18.78 -23.69
C THR A 19 -8.82 17.83 -24.06
N PRO A 20 -9.94 18.33 -24.61
CA PRO A 20 -10.99 17.50 -25.17
C PRO A 20 -10.54 17.03 -26.56
N GLY A 21 -10.20 15.75 -26.71
CA GLY A 21 -9.75 15.21 -28.00
C GLY A 21 -9.22 13.79 -28.03
N CYS A 22 -9.22 13.05 -26.92
CA CYS A 22 -8.88 11.62 -26.98
C CYS A 22 -10.04 10.81 -27.56
N ARG A 23 -9.76 10.20 -28.72
CA ARG A 23 -10.66 9.33 -29.47
C ARG A 23 -11.01 8.07 -28.66
N PRO A 24 -12.22 7.52 -28.84
CA PRO A 24 -12.59 6.25 -28.21
C PRO A 24 -11.74 5.11 -28.78
N CYS A 25 -11.04 4.37 -27.91
CA CYS A 25 -10.52 3.06 -28.28
C CYS A 25 -11.72 2.14 -28.51
N SER A 26 -11.88 1.73 -29.77
CA SER A 26 -12.94 0.87 -30.27
C SER A 26 -13.03 -0.46 -29.52
N ALA A 27 -14.24 -0.77 -29.10
CA ALA A 27 -14.67 -2.13 -28.83
C ALA A 27 -14.75 -2.91 -30.15
N ALA A 28 -13.99 -4.00 -30.28
CA ALA A 28 -14.28 -5.06 -31.22
C ALA A 28 -13.57 -6.36 -30.84
N ALA A 29 -14.40 -7.37 -30.55
CA ALA A 29 -14.23 -8.79 -30.83
C ALA A 29 -12.97 -9.52 -30.33
N ILE A 30 -13.18 -10.55 -29.50
CA ILE A 30 -13.06 -11.95 -29.96
C ILE A 30 -13.96 -12.81 -29.07
N ALA A 31 -15.03 -13.29 -29.68
CA ALA A 31 -15.80 -14.42 -29.22
C ALA A 31 -15.12 -15.74 -29.64
N LYS A 32 -15.51 -16.82 -28.95
CA LYS A 32 -15.29 -18.25 -29.25
C LYS A 32 -14.06 -18.88 -28.60
N LEU A 33 -14.31 -19.68 -27.55
CA LEU A 33 -14.33 -21.15 -27.64
C LEU A 33 -14.57 -21.75 -26.25
N PHE A 34 -15.85 -21.98 -25.92
CA PHE A 34 -16.22 -22.97 -24.93
C PHE A 34 -16.01 -24.35 -25.56
N THR A 35 -15.05 -25.12 -25.05
CA THR A 35 -14.99 -26.56 -25.32
C THR A 35 -15.12 -27.27 -23.99
N LEU A 36 -16.31 -27.81 -23.75
CA LEU A 36 -16.60 -28.77 -22.70
C LEU A 36 -15.86 -30.07 -23.03
N ARG A 37 -14.94 -30.49 -22.16
CA ARG A 37 -14.49 -31.88 -22.09
C ARG A 37 -14.63 -32.38 -20.67
N GLY A 38 -15.47 -33.40 -20.53
CA GLY A 38 -15.80 -34.07 -19.29
C GLY A 38 -14.58 -34.58 -18.55
N ILE A 39 -14.57 -34.34 -17.26
CA ILE A 39 -13.61 -34.90 -16.31
C ILE A 39 -14.31 -36.09 -15.64
N THR A 40 -14.01 -37.29 -16.11
CA THR A 40 -14.21 -38.51 -15.34
C THR A 40 -13.08 -38.61 -14.31
N LEU A 41 -13.41 -38.47 -13.03
CA LEU A 41 -12.49 -38.75 -11.92
C LEU A 41 -12.34 -40.26 -11.78
N LYS A 42 -11.19 -40.79 -12.22
CA LYS A 42 -10.69 -42.09 -11.77
C LYS A 42 -9.84 -41.87 -10.52
N VAL A 43 -10.25 -42.53 -9.44
CA VAL A 43 -9.48 -42.66 -8.20
C VAL A 43 -8.45 -43.75 -8.42
N ASP A 44 -7.19 -43.38 -8.58
CA ASP A 44 -6.05 -44.30 -8.58
C ASP A 44 -5.26 -44.12 -7.29
N GLN A 45 -5.29 -45.17 -6.46
CA GLN A 45 -4.33 -45.37 -5.37
C GLN A 45 -3.02 -45.88 -5.99
N GLY A 46 -1.96 -45.07 -5.97
CA GLY A 46 -0.70 -45.40 -6.62
C GLY A 46 0.52 -44.84 -5.89
N GLN A 47 1.17 -45.74 -5.15
CA GLN A 47 2.56 -45.78 -4.67
C GLN A 47 3.50 -44.60 -5.00
N ARG A 48 4.13 -44.08 -3.95
CA ARG A 48 5.25 -43.12 -3.98
C ARG A 48 6.46 -43.73 -4.69
N ASN A 49 6.70 -43.30 -5.93
CA ASN A 49 7.99 -43.48 -6.58
C ASN A 49 8.82 -42.19 -6.45
N SER A 50 10.05 -42.37 -5.97
CA SER A 50 11.08 -41.35 -5.79
C SER A 50 11.45 -40.72 -7.14
N THR A 51 11.02 -39.47 -7.38
CA THR A 51 11.49 -38.67 -8.51
C THR A 51 12.84 -38.07 -8.17
N GLN A 52 13.89 -38.63 -8.76
CA GLN A 52 15.22 -38.02 -8.83
C GLN A 52 15.14 -36.66 -9.54
N LEU A 53 15.68 -35.63 -8.89
CA LEU A 53 15.95 -34.33 -9.49
C LEU A 53 16.99 -34.50 -10.62
N PRO A 54 16.74 -33.96 -11.83
CA PRO A 54 17.74 -33.95 -12.89
C PRO A 54 18.89 -33.00 -12.53
N GLN A 55 20.12 -33.49 -12.67
CA GLN A 55 21.34 -32.70 -12.54
C GLN A 55 21.50 -31.76 -13.76
N PRO A 56 21.92 -30.50 -13.57
CA PRO A 56 22.17 -29.59 -14.68
C PRO A 56 23.43 -30.02 -15.44
N MET A 57 23.28 -30.22 -16.74
CA MET A 57 24.40 -30.44 -17.66
C MET A 57 25.26 -29.18 -17.80
N SER A 58 26.57 -29.40 -17.74
CA SER A 58 27.64 -28.41 -17.82
C SER A 58 27.63 -27.67 -19.17
N ALA A 59 27.24 -26.40 -19.16
CA ALA A 59 27.36 -25.51 -20.31
C ALA A 59 28.78 -24.95 -20.42
N LYS A 60 29.41 -25.22 -21.55
CA LYS A 60 30.74 -24.75 -21.97
C LYS A 60 30.70 -23.23 -22.17
N GLN A 61 31.48 -22.48 -21.41
CA GLN A 61 31.56 -21.02 -21.52
C GLN A 61 32.51 -20.62 -22.66
N GLU A 62 32.00 -19.95 -23.68
CA GLU A 62 32.78 -19.13 -24.62
C GLU A 62 32.86 -17.70 -24.06
N ALA A 63 34.05 -17.11 -24.15
CA ALA A 63 34.40 -15.84 -23.53
C ALA A 63 33.72 -14.63 -24.23
N PRO A 64 33.00 -13.76 -23.52
CA PRO A 64 32.55 -12.49 -24.05
C PRO A 64 33.63 -11.41 -23.89
N THR A 65 34.16 -10.94 -25.02
CA THR A 65 34.99 -9.73 -25.12
C THR A 65 34.17 -8.53 -24.68
N GLN A 66 34.49 -7.93 -23.53
CA GLN A 66 33.76 -6.79 -22.96
C GLN A 66 34.29 -5.47 -23.53
N LEU A 67 33.47 -4.78 -24.32
CA LEU A 67 33.57 -3.33 -24.51
C LEU A 67 32.93 -2.67 -23.28
N ILE A 68 33.74 -2.01 -22.45
CA ILE A 68 33.29 -1.36 -21.22
C ILE A 68 33.03 0.11 -21.55
N ASP A 69 31.75 0.49 -21.63
CA ASP A 69 31.34 1.89 -21.78
C ASP A 69 31.65 2.68 -20.49
N ASP A 70 32.12 3.93 -20.65
CA ASP A 70 32.52 4.85 -19.57
C ASP A 70 31.40 5.13 -18.54
N ALA A 71 30.13 4.88 -18.89
CA ALA A 71 28.99 4.97 -17.97
C ALA A 71 29.07 3.96 -16.80
N THR A 72 29.85 2.89 -16.92
CA THR A 72 29.91 1.79 -15.95
C THR A 72 31.00 1.97 -14.87
N LYS A 73 31.92 2.94 -15.06
CA LYS A 73 33.02 3.21 -14.09
C LYS A 73 32.53 3.68 -12.72
N GLY A 74 31.36 4.32 -12.65
CA GLY A 74 30.77 4.78 -11.38
C GLY A 74 30.28 3.64 -10.46
N LEU A 75 30.04 2.44 -10.99
CA LEU A 75 29.57 1.29 -10.20
C LEU A 75 30.69 0.55 -9.46
N GLN A 76 31.94 0.63 -9.97
CA GLN A 76 33.07 -0.15 -9.45
C GLN A 76 33.58 0.35 -8.08
N GLN A 77 33.18 1.55 -7.64
CA GLN A 77 33.53 2.10 -6.32
C GLN A 77 32.52 1.75 -5.23
N LEU A 78 31.40 1.13 -5.57
CA LEU A 78 30.47 0.59 -4.57
C LEU A 78 31.02 -0.75 -4.11
N ASN A 79 31.83 -0.73 -3.05
CA ASN A 79 32.25 -1.92 -2.32
C ASN A 79 31.01 -2.57 -1.69
N ILE A 80 30.29 -3.38 -2.48
CA ILE A 80 29.13 -4.15 -2.05
C ILE A 80 29.65 -5.25 -1.14
N LYS A 81 29.77 -4.94 0.15
CA LYS A 81 30.02 -5.95 1.18
C LYS A 81 28.96 -7.04 1.03
N GLU A 82 29.39 -8.26 0.72
CA GLU A 82 28.51 -9.42 0.59
C GLU A 82 27.72 -9.59 1.89
N LYS A 83 26.43 -9.25 1.85
CA LYS A 83 25.54 -9.40 3.00
C LYS A 83 25.21 -10.87 3.10
N LYS A 84 25.50 -11.47 4.27
CA LYS A 84 25.05 -12.82 4.59
C LYS A 84 23.55 -12.95 4.26
N PRO A 85 23.13 -14.02 3.57
CA PRO A 85 21.73 -14.21 3.21
C PRO A 85 20.88 -14.17 4.47
N LYS A 86 19.86 -13.31 4.48
CA LYS A 86 18.92 -13.22 5.61
C LYS A 86 18.20 -14.55 5.76
N GLN A 87 18.64 -15.37 6.70
CA GLN A 87 17.92 -16.59 7.06
C GLN A 87 16.62 -16.20 7.77
N ARG A 88 15.48 -16.64 7.21
CA ARG A 88 14.18 -16.47 7.85
C ARG A 88 14.10 -17.45 9.04
N LYS A 89 13.48 -17.03 10.14
CA LYS A 89 13.21 -17.95 11.26
C LYS A 89 12.31 -19.07 10.76
N ALA A 90 12.65 -20.31 11.08
CA ALA A 90 11.75 -21.44 10.86
C ALA A 90 10.57 -21.29 11.83
N GLN A 91 9.37 -21.48 11.31
CA GLN A 91 8.14 -21.54 12.11
C GLN A 91 8.08 -22.91 12.80
N SER A 92 7.67 -22.96 14.07
CA SER A 92 7.50 -24.25 14.73
C SER A 92 6.27 -24.98 14.20
N ASP A 93 6.27 -26.31 14.26
CA ASP A 93 5.13 -27.12 13.82
C ASP A 93 3.86 -26.80 14.62
N GLU A 94 4.01 -26.45 15.90
CA GLU A 94 2.91 -26.04 16.78
C GLU A 94 2.27 -24.72 16.32
N GLU A 95 3.07 -23.70 15.97
CA GLU A 95 2.58 -22.43 15.44
C GLU A 95 1.85 -22.61 14.11
N PHE A 96 2.33 -23.52 13.26
CA PHE A 96 1.70 -23.84 11.99
C PHE A 96 0.33 -24.50 12.19
N LEU A 97 0.24 -25.49 13.08
CA LEU A 97 -1.02 -26.17 13.38
C LEU A 97 -2.06 -25.22 13.98
N GLU A 98 -1.62 -24.29 14.84
CA GLU A 98 -2.49 -23.26 15.41
C GLU A 98 -3.05 -22.33 14.34
N GLN A 99 -2.20 -21.82 13.43
CA GLN A 99 -2.65 -20.98 12.32
C GLN A 99 -3.59 -21.73 11.37
N LYS A 100 -3.33 -23.01 11.12
CA LYS A 100 -4.21 -23.85 10.32
C LYS A 100 -5.58 -24.03 10.99
N ARG A 101 -5.61 -24.23 12.31
CA ARG A 101 -6.87 -24.31 13.08
C ARG A 101 -7.65 -23.00 12.97
N GLN A 102 -6.99 -21.86 13.21
CA GLN A 102 -7.60 -20.53 13.09
C GLN A 102 -8.17 -20.29 11.70
N PHE A 103 -7.44 -20.69 10.65
CA PHE A 103 -7.89 -20.55 9.27
C PHE A 103 -9.11 -21.42 8.95
N LEU A 104 -9.16 -22.65 9.47
CA LEU A 104 -10.31 -23.55 9.26
C LEU A 104 -11.56 -23.08 10.03
N ASP A 105 -11.37 -22.48 11.20
CA ASP A 105 -12.45 -21.98 12.05
C ASP A 105 -13.05 -20.67 11.51
N ALA A 106 -12.21 -19.68 11.23
CA ALA A 106 -12.65 -18.37 10.73
C ALA A 106 -12.97 -18.36 9.22
N GLY A 107 -12.30 -19.23 8.45
CA GLY A 107 -12.41 -19.28 7.00
C GLY A 107 -11.72 -18.10 6.28
N PRO A 108 -11.78 -18.06 4.94
CA PRO A 108 -11.30 -16.94 4.16
C PRO A 108 -12.21 -15.72 4.36
N GLN A 109 -11.61 -14.54 4.60
CA GLN A 109 -12.35 -13.29 4.67
C GLN A 109 -12.93 -12.93 3.30
N ILE A 110 -14.25 -12.88 3.18
CA ILE A 110 -14.96 -12.44 1.97
C ILE A 110 -15.07 -10.92 2.02
N ASN A 111 -14.39 -10.23 1.10
CA ASN A 111 -14.50 -8.77 0.98
C ASN A 111 -15.70 -8.43 0.10
N THR A 112 -16.78 -7.94 0.71
CA THR A 112 -17.96 -7.40 0.01
C THR A 112 -17.70 -5.98 -0.48
N ASP A 113 -18.51 -5.44 -1.40
CA ASP A 113 -18.30 -4.07 -1.89
C ASP A 113 -18.44 -3.00 -0.80
N THR A 114 -19.21 -3.30 0.25
CA THR A 114 -19.48 -2.41 1.39
C THR A 114 -18.60 -2.69 2.60
N TRP A 115 -17.63 -3.61 2.51
CA TRP A 115 -16.83 -4.08 3.66
C TRP A 115 -16.05 -2.98 4.42
N LEU A 116 -15.82 -1.84 3.78
CA LEU A 116 -15.15 -0.65 4.35
C LEU A 116 -16.09 0.25 5.14
N PHE A 117 -17.39 0.09 4.97
CA PHE A 117 -18.44 0.90 5.60
C PHE A 117 -19.33 0.06 6.51
N ASP A 118 -18.81 -1.08 6.96
CA ASP A 118 -19.50 -1.96 7.88
C ASP A 118 -19.48 -1.33 9.28
N GLU A 119 -20.65 -0.89 9.77
CA GLU A 119 -20.79 -0.14 11.02
C GLU A 119 -20.34 -0.96 12.24
N ASP A 120 -20.68 -2.26 12.27
CA ASP A 120 -20.27 -3.17 13.36
C ASP A 120 -18.74 -3.24 13.44
N ARG A 121 -18.10 -3.31 12.28
CA ARG A 121 -16.65 -3.29 12.17
C ARG A 121 -16.06 -1.95 12.60
N LEU A 122 -16.63 -0.83 12.13
CA LEU A 122 -16.17 0.52 12.44
C LEU A 122 -16.22 0.84 13.95
N HIS A 123 -17.26 0.37 14.66
CA HIS A 123 -17.36 0.53 16.11
C HIS A 123 -16.42 -0.38 16.91
N SER A 124 -16.01 -1.51 16.34
CA SER A 124 -15.12 -2.48 17.00
C SER A 124 -13.61 -2.22 16.79
N LEU A 125 -13.24 -1.15 16.08
CA LEU A 125 -11.86 -0.86 15.72
C LEU A 125 -10.99 -0.56 16.95
N ASP A 126 -9.75 -1.06 16.92
CA ASP A 126 -8.75 -0.84 17.96
C ASP A 126 -7.53 -0.07 17.42
N SER A 127 -7.14 1.00 18.11
CA SER A 127 -6.01 1.84 17.75
C SER A 127 -4.66 1.13 17.86
N THR A 128 -4.56 0.05 18.66
CA THR A 128 -3.32 -0.71 18.80
C THR A 128 -3.02 -1.54 17.54
N LYS A 129 -4.06 -2.01 16.85
CA LYS A 129 -3.95 -2.86 15.67
C LYS A 129 -3.69 -2.05 14.42
N LYS A 130 -2.64 -2.42 13.68
CA LYS A 130 -2.29 -1.74 12.41
C LYS A 130 -3.41 -1.83 11.39
N LEU A 131 -4.04 -3.00 11.28
CA LEU A 131 -5.07 -3.24 10.27
C LEU A 131 -6.24 -2.28 10.47
N ASP A 132 -6.67 -2.07 11.71
CA ASP A 132 -7.80 -1.21 12.06
C ASP A 132 -7.50 0.27 11.75
N ARG A 133 -6.30 0.74 12.11
CA ARG A 133 -5.83 2.09 11.75
C ARG A 133 -5.81 2.33 10.23
N VAL A 134 -5.40 1.34 9.46
CA VAL A 134 -5.38 1.43 7.99
C VAL A 134 -6.80 1.30 7.43
N HIS A 135 -7.67 0.51 8.07
CA HIS A 135 -9.05 0.31 7.64
C HIS A 135 -9.85 1.61 7.69
N ILE A 136 -9.80 2.34 8.81
CA ILE A 136 -10.51 3.62 8.93
C ILE A 136 -9.97 4.66 7.93
N LEU A 137 -8.65 4.68 7.69
CA LEU A 137 -8.05 5.57 6.70
C LEU A 137 -8.58 5.27 5.29
N HIS A 138 -8.58 4.01 4.87
CA HIS A 138 -9.11 3.62 3.57
C HIS A 138 -10.63 3.86 3.45
N ALA A 139 -11.38 3.73 4.54
CA ALA A 139 -12.80 4.05 4.56
C ALA A 139 -13.03 5.54 4.28
N CYS A 140 -12.27 6.43 4.93
CA CYS A 140 -12.28 7.86 4.67
C CYS A 140 -11.90 8.19 3.21
N GLU A 141 -10.80 7.62 2.71
CA GLU A 141 -10.36 7.82 1.32
C GLU A 141 -11.43 7.39 0.32
N LYS A 142 -12.06 6.23 0.54
CA LYS A 142 -13.14 5.73 -0.31
C LYS A 142 -14.35 6.66 -0.30
N ALA A 143 -14.78 7.14 0.87
CA ALA A 143 -15.88 8.10 0.97
C ALA A 143 -15.58 9.39 0.20
N TYR A 144 -14.36 9.92 0.34
CA TYR A 144 -13.89 11.08 -0.42
C TYR A 144 -13.93 10.86 -1.94
N PHE A 145 -13.46 9.70 -2.43
CA PHE A 145 -13.51 9.39 -3.86
C PHE A 145 -14.92 9.19 -4.41
N LEU A 146 -15.84 8.68 -3.58
CA LEU A 146 -17.27 8.59 -3.89
C LEU A 146 -17.99 9.95 -3.83
N ARG A 147 -17.29 11.02 -3.45
CA ARG A 147 -17.82 12.38 -3.25
C ARG A 147 -18.89 12.48 -2.16
N ASP A 148 -18.90 11.49 -1.26
CA ASP A 148 -19.73 11.51 -0.06
C ASP A 148 -18.94 12.19 1.08
N TYR A 149 -18.91 13.52 1.03
CA TYR A 149 -18.12 14.33 1.96
C TYR A 149 -18.68 14.31 3.38
N GLU A 150 -20.00 14.19 3.53
CA GLU A 150 -20.68 14.09 4.82
C GLU A 150 -20.25 12.82 5.55
N LYS A 151 -20.34 11.66 4.87
CA LYS A 151 -19.88 10.39 5.42
C LYS A 151 -18.39 10.40 5.72
N CYS A 152 -17.59 11.03 4.87
CA CYS A 152 -16.16 11.16 5.12
C CYS A 152 -15.88 11.91 6.43
N LEU A 153 -16.61 12.99 6.72
CA LEU A 153 -16.45 13.76 7.96
C LEU A 153 -16.93 12.98 9.19
N GLU A 154 -17.97 12.16 9.06
CA GLU A 154 -18.41 11.24 10.13
C GLU A 154 -17.33 10.21 10.47
N LEU A 155 -16.74 9.57 9.45
CA LEU A 155 -15.65 8.61 9.64
C LEU A 155 -14.41 9.26 10.27
N ILE A 156 -14.13 10.53 9.94
CA ILE A 156 -13.05 11.30 10.57
C ILE A 156 -13.31 11.52 12.07
N LYS A 157 -14.56 11.78 12.48
CA LYS A 157 -14.93 11.89 13.91
C LYS A 157 -14.73 10.56 14.64
N VAL A 158 -15.13 9.45 14.02
CA VAL A 158 -14.88 8.09 14.56
C VAL A 158 -13.38 7.85 14.71
N ALA A 159 -12.59 8.22 13.69
CA ALA A 159 -11.14 8.12 13.75
C ALA A 159 -10.53 8.98 14.87
N GLY A 160 -11.03 10.20 15.08
CA GLY A 160 -10.62 11.07 16.18
C GLY A 160 -10.81 10.41 17.55
N GLY A 161 -11.96 9.76 17.76
CA GLY A 161 -12.22 8.96 18.96
C GLY A 161 -11.26 7.78 19.10
N LEU A 162 -10.96 7.08 18.01
CA LEU A 162 -10.03 5.94 18.00
C LEU A 162 -8.60 6.35 18.39
N PHE A 163 -8.13 7.49 17.86
CA PHE A 163 -6.79 7.99 18.13
C PHE A 163 -6.69 8.83 19.41
N HIS A 164 -7.83 9.15 20.04
CA HIS A 164 -7.91 10.04 21.20
C HIS A 164 -7.36 11.45 20.87
N ILE A 165 -7.67 11.95 19.68
CA ILE A 165 -7.21 13.24 19.17
C ILE A 165 -8.41 14.08 18.76
N GLU A 166 -8.45 15.31 19.24
CA GLU A 166 -9.45 16.30 18.84
C GLU A 166 -9.06 16.92 17.51
N LEU A 167 -9.61 16.37 16.41
CA LEU A 167 -9.31 16.84 15.05
C LEU A 167 -9.98 18.17 14.70
N ASP A 168 -10.82 18.73 15.58
CA ASP A 168 -11.58 19.97 15.34
C ASP A 168 -10.79 21.25 15.68
N ASN A 169 -9.70 21.15 16.43
CA ASN A 169 -8.87 22.30 16.80
C ASN A 169 -7.78 22.56 15.76
N GLU A 170 -7.95 23.59 14.92
CA GLU A 170 -7.00 23.95 13.84
C GLU A 170 -5.57 24.21 14.37
N THR A 171 -5.43 24.90 15.51
CA THR A 171 -4.11 25.23 16.09
C THR A 171 -3.31 23.99 16.46
N VAL A 172 -3.94 23.00 17.08
CA VAL A 172 -3.29 21.73 17.48
C VAL A 172 -2.92 20.90 16.25
N ASN A 173 -3.74 20.96 15.21
CA ASN A 173 -3.52 20.23 13.96
C ASN A 173 -2.30 20.75 13.19
N ASP A 174 -2.07 22.06 13.20
CA ASP A 174 -0.91 22.67 12.54
C ASP A 174 0.40 22.31 13.24
N ASP A 175 0.41 22.31 14.57
CA ASP A 175 1.56 21.88 15.36
C ASP A 175 1.95 20.42 15.04
N LEU A 176 0.96 19.52 14.95
CA LEU A 176 1.18 18.12 14.58
C LEU A 176 1.82 17.96 13.18
N LYS A 177 1.41 18.78 12.21
CA LYS A 177 2.01 18.77 10.87
C LYS A 177 3.44 19.28 10.88
N ILE A 178 3.70 20.35 11.61
CA ILE A 178 5.04 20.95 11.75
C ILE A 178 5.99 19.96 12.42
N ASP A 179 5.57 19.33 13.51
CA ASP A 179 6.34 18.32 14.22
C ASP A 179 6.69 17.13 13.34
N PHE A 180 5.73 16.65 12.55
CA PHE A 180 5.97 15.54 11.62
C PHE A 180 6.97 15.92 10.51
N GLN A 181 6.90 17.14 9.98
CA GLN A 181 7.86 17.64 8.98
C GLN A 181 9.28 17.80 9.57
N ASN A 182 9.36 18.22 10.83
CA ASN A 182 10.62 18.40 11.56
C ASN A 182 11.26 17.06 11.96
N ALA A 183 10.47 16.01 12.17
CA ALA A 183 10.92 14.66 12.55
C ALA A 183 11.68 13.87 11.44
N ARG A 184 12.18 14.55 10.40
CA ARG A 184 12.85 14.00 9.19
C ARG A 184 14.02 13.03 9.41
N ARG A 185 14.43 12.71 10.64
CA ARG A 185 15.59 11.85 10.95
C ARG A 185 15.24 10.69 11.89
N LYS A 186 15.01 9.52 11.29
CA LYS A 186 14.90 8.17 11.91
C LYS A 186 13.64 7.95 12.77
N THR A 187 12.70 7.20 12.22
CA THR A 187 11.37 6.90 12.77
C THR A 187 11.41 6.10 14.08
N ARG A 188 10.95 6.72 15.16
CA ARG A 188 10.49 5.99 16.35
C ARG A 188 9.11 5.38 16.04
N LYS A 189 8.70 4.35 16.79
CA LYS A 189 7.42 3.65 16.53
C LYS A 189 6.18 4.55 16.68
N SER A 190 6.25 5.63 17.48
CA SER A 190 5.17 6.63 17.64
C SER A 190 4.85 7.33 16.32
N THR A 191 5.86 7.60 15.49
CA THR A 191 5.75 8.33 14.21
C THR A 191 4.85 7.63 13.19
N LYS A 192 4.52 6.34 13.38
CA LYS A 192 3.59 5.63 12.47
C LYS A 192 2.13 5.98 12.73
N VAL A 193 1.74 6.20 13.99
CA VAL A 193 0.37 6.60 14.32
C VAL A 193 0.17 8.05 13.91
N GLU A 194 1.14 8.92 14.24
CA GLU A 194 1.16 10.34 13.84
C GLU A 194 0.98 10.51 12.32
N ARG A 195 1.60 9.65 11.51
CA ARG A 195 1.40 9.67 10.05
C ARG A 195 -0.07 9.49 9.65
N HIS A 196 -0.75 8.50 10.22
CA HIS A 196 -2.16 8.26 9.88
C HIS A 196 -3.05 9.41 10.31
N VAL A 197 -2.73 10.06 11.43
CA VAL A 197 -3.44 11.26 11.89
C VAL A 197 -3.23 12.41 10.91
N VAL A 198 -2.00 12.65 10.47
CA VAL A 198 -1.68 13.67 9.46
C VAL A 198 -2.40 13.38 8.13
N ASP A 199 -2.45 12.11 7.70
CA ASP A 199 -3.18 11.72 6.49
C ASP A 199 -4.69 12.00 6.63
N LEU A 200 -5.29 11.70 7.79
CA LEU A 200 -6.70 12.01 8.08
C LEU A 200 -6.97 13.52 8.09
N LEU A 201 -6.05 14.34 8.61
CA LEU A 201 -6.16 15.80 8.57
C LEU A 201 -6.15 16.33 7.14
N HIS A 202 -5.28 15.80 6.27
CA HIS A 202 -5.27 16.18 4.86
C HIS A 202 -6.58 15.82 4.16
N VAL A 203 -7.16 14.64 4.46
CA VAL A 203 -8.46 14.24 3.92
C VAL A 203 -9.56 15.17 4.44
N LYS A 204 -9.57 15.51 5.74
CA LYS A 204 -10.52 16.46 6.34
C LYS A 204 -10.50 17.81 5.61
N GLU A 205 -9.32 18.39 5.43
CA GLU A 205 -9.14 19.68 4.74
C GLU A 205 -9.61 19.62 3.30
N ALA A 206 -9.32 18.52 2.60
CA ALA A 206 -9.78 18.31 1.24
C ALA A 206 -11.31 18.22 1.16
N CYS A 207 -11.96 17.51 2.10
CA CYS A 207 -13.42 17.44 2.18
C CYS A 207 -14.05 18.81 2.41
N LEU A 208 -13.57 19.56 3.42
CA LEU A 208 -14.09 20.88 3.74
C LEU A 208 -13.96 21.85 2.55
N LYS A 209 -12.80 21.83 1.88
CA LYS A 209 -12.59 22.62 0.67
C LYS A 209 -13.56 22.25 -0.46
N LYS A 210 -13.83 20.95 -0.64
CA LYS A 210 -14.77 20.50 -1.68
C LYS A 210 -16.22 20.82 -1.35
N MET A 211 -16.59 20.84 -0.09
CA MET A 211 -17.91 21.28 0.35
C MET A 211 -18.10 22.79 0.21
N SER A 212 -17.06 23.61 0.39
CA SER A 212 -17.15 25.06 0.16
C SER A 212 -17.18 25.43 -1.32
N ASP A 213 -16.62 24.58 -2.18
CA ASP A 213 -16.56 24.78 -3.63
C ASP A 213 -17.82 24.28 -4.37
N ALA A 214 -18.72 23.57 -3.68
CA ALA A 214 -19.94 22.95 -4.22
C ALA A 214 -21.15 23.88 -4.09
#